data_AF-A0A4Q1C197-F1
#
_entry.id   AF-A0A4Q1C197-F1
#
_cell.length_a   1.000
_cell.length_b   1.000
_cell.length_c   1.000
_cell.angle_alpha   90.00
_cell.angle_beta   90.00
_cell.angle_gamma   90.00
#
_symmetry.space_group_name_H-M   'P 1'
#
loop_
_entity.id
_entity.type
_entity.pdbx_description
1 polymer ?
#
loop_
_entity_poly.entity_id
_entity_poly.type
_entity_poly.pdbx_seq_one_letter_code
_entity_poly.pdbx_strand_id
1 'polypeptide(L)'
;MQIILQVLFILVLSGLGYLVTQRFKLIISTIQLAKPIELNDQSSERWKRVFLLAFGQKKMFQKPLVGFFHFLIYAGFVLINVEIVEIVLDGILGTHRIFAPYLGSIYPFLLDFFELLALGVFVACLVFFMRRSIIQVPRLQVQNHRELAGFPLKDAYTILAIECILMLALWTMNASDAILQARQVEHFEPVGAFVVSKNLIPMFSDLSTSTLLMLERVAWWFHILGILGFALYVTYSKHLHIFFAFPAAYYSSLESSGKIAHMPSVAHEVKLMLGQPVDANATVPEQLRFGAKDVMDLTWKNALDAYSCTECGRCTEQCPANQTGRALSPRKIMMDTRDRLEEVGKVLSQNRGQWSEDGKSLLGDYISAEELRACTTCQACVEACPMELSPLNIILALRRYQIMEQSDAPAAWNSMFANIETNQAPWKFNPSDRLNWAKS
;
A
#
# COMPACT_ATOMS: atom_id res chain seq x y z
N MET A 1 -39.53 -2.80 -16.95
CA MET A 1 -38.17 -2.29 -17.22
C MET A 1 -37.31 -2.21 -15.95
N GLN A 2 -37.86 -1.79 -14.79
CA GLN A 2 -37.14 -1.71 -13.51
C GLN A 2 -36.50 -3.03 -13.05
N ILE A 3 -37.19 -4.17 -13.15
CA ILE A 3 -36.65 -5.48 -12.74
C ILE A 3 -35.40 -5.87 -13.54
N ILE A 4 -35.34 -5.52 -14.83
CA ILE A 4 -34.18 -5.84 -15.68
C ILE A 4 -32.93 -5.09 -15.20
N LEU A 5 -33.08 -3.81 -14.83
CA LEU A 5 -31.97 -3.00 -14.33
C LEU A 5 -31.48 -3.48 -12.96
N GLN A 6 -32.38 -3.91 -12.07
CA GLN A 6 -32.03 -4.51 -10.78
C GLN A 6 -31.27 -5.83 -10.96
N VAL A 7 -31.76 -6.72 -11.85
CA VAL A 7 -31.08 -7.98 -12.16
C VAL A 7 -29.70 -7.71 -12.75
N LEU A 8 -29.58 -6.78 -13.69
CA LEU A 8 -28.29 -6.37 -14.25
C LEU A 8 -27.35 -5.85 -13.16
N PHE A 9 -27.86 -5.00 -12.25
CA PHE A 9 -27.09 -4.44 -11.15
C PHE A 9 -26.55 -5.54 -10.23
N ILE A 10 -27.40 -6.47 -9.81
CA ILE A 10 -27.03 -7.60 -8.94
C ILE A 10 -26.00 -8.49 -9.64
N LEU A 11 -26.15 -8.77 -10.94
CA LEU A 11 -25.19 -9.56 -11.72
C LEU A 11 -23.82 -8.89 -11.78
N VAL A 12 -23.78 -7.57 -12.03
CA VAL A 12 -22.51 -6.82 -12.08
C VAL A 12 -21.86 -6.75 -10.70
N LEU A 13 -22.63 -6.41 -9.66
CA LEU A 13 -22.15 -6.36 -8.27
C LEU A 13 -21.57 -7.71 -7.84
N SER A 14 -22.28 -8.81 -8.11
CA SER A 14 -21.83 -10.16 -7.78
C SER A 14 -20.60 -10.57 -8.59
N GLY A 15 -20.58 -10.26 -9.88
CA GLY A 15 -19.47 -10.59 -10.78
C GLY A 15 -18.18 -9.88 -10.39
N LEU A 16 -18.23 -8.55 -10.20
CA LEU A 16 -17.06 -7.77 -9.78
C LEU A 16 -16.64 -8.10 -8.34
N GLY A 17 -17.61 -8.29 -7.43
CA GLY A 17 -17.34 -8.75 -6.07
C GLY A 17 -16.64 -10.11 -6.01
N TYR A 18 -17.04 -11.05 -6.87
CA TYR A 18 -16.35 -12.33 -7.03
C TYR A 18 -14.91 -12.16 -7.50
N LEU A 19 -14.66 -11.34 -8.53
CA LEU A 19 -13.30 -11.09 -9.05
C LEU A 19 -12.38 -10.46 -8.00
N VAL A 20 -12.87 -9.46 -7.27
CA VAL A 20 -12.14 -8.84 -6.15
C VAL A 20 -11.81 -9.89 -5.09
N THR A 21 -12.79 -10.72 -4.71
CA THR A 21 -12.60 -11.78 -3.71
C THR A 21 -11.55 -12.80 -4.15
N GLN A 22 -11.59 -13.25 -5.41
CA GLN A 22 -10.59 -14.17 -5.96
C GLN A 22 -9.19 -13.57 -5.91
N ARG A 23 -9.08 -12.29 -6.25
CA ARG A 23 -7.80 -11.59 -6.23
C ARG A 23 -7.24 -11.44 -4.82
N PHE A 24 -8.06 -11.11 -3.83
CA PHE A 24 -7.64 -11.09 -2.43
C PHE A 24 -7.21 -12.47 -1.93
N LYS A 25 -7.96 -13.53 -2.26
CA LYS A 25 -7.58 -14.91 -1.92
C LYS A 25 -6.21 -15.26 -2.49
N LEU A 26 -5.93 -14.88 -3.73
CA LEU A 26 -4.62 -15.12 -4.36
C LEU A 26 -3.48 -14.37 -3.66
N ILE A 27 -3.69 -13.11 -3.29
CA ILE A 27 -2.70 -12.32 -2.55
C ILE A 27 -2.43 -12.98 -1.19
N ILE A 28 -3.48 -13.36 -0.46
CA ILE A 28 -3.37 -14.01 0.85
C ILE A 28 -2.64 -15.35 0.73
N SER A 29 -2.99 -16.19 -0.25
CA SER A 29 -2.31 -17.48 -0.46
C SER A 29 -0.84 -17.29 -0.81
N THR A 30 -0.51 -16.23 -1.56
CA THR A 30 0.88 -15.90 -1.90
C THR A 30 1.66 -15.45 -0.67
N ILE A 31 1.08 -14.60 0.19
CA ILE A 31 1.68 -14.19 1.46
C ILE A 31 1.93 -15.40 2.37
N GLN A 32 1.01 -16.37 2.37
CA GLN A 32 1.09 -17.58 3.19
C GLN A 32 2.17 -18.58 2.74
N LEU A 33 2.75 -18.43 1.53
CA LEU A 33 3.92 -19.21 1.13
C LEU A 33 5.21 -18.78 1.84
N ALA A 34 5.25 -17.55 2.35
CA ALA A 34 6.40 -17.03 3.07
C ALA A 34 6.49 -17.66 4.47
N LYS A 35 7.69 -17.62 5.07
CA LYS A 35 7.95 -18.24 6.38
C LYS A 35 7.04 -17.67 7.48
N PRO A 36 6.59 -18.53 8.42
CA PRO A 36 5.85 -18.09 9.58
C PRO A 36 6.74 -17.25 10.50
N ILE A 37 6.14 -16.24 11.12
CA ILE A 37 6.71 -15.49 12.24
C ILE A 37 5.57 -15.13 13.19
N GLU A 38 5.81 -15.26 14.49
CA GLU A 38 4.84 -14.88 15.53
C GLU A 38 4.99 -13.39 15.86
N LEU A 39 3.90 -12.63 15.74
CA LEU A 39 3.82 -11.19 16.02
C LEU A 39 2.56 -10.89 16.85
N ASN A 40 2.26 -11.78 17.79
CA ASN A 40 1.00 -11.86 18.52
C ASN A 40 1.08 -11.17 19.90
N ASP A 41 2.18 -10.48 20.16
CA ASP A 41 2.51 -9.87 21.44
C ASP A 41 1.91 -8.46 21.58
N GLN A 42 1.72 -8.02 22.82
CA GLN A 42 1.42 -6.62 23.17
C GLN A 42 0.27 -5.99 22.35
N SER A 43 -0.88 -6.67 22.32
CA SER A 43 -2.04 -6.28 21.49
C SER A 43 -2.51 -4.84 21.71
N SER A 44 -2.45 -4.34 22.94
CA SER A 44 -2.84 -2.96 23.29
C SER A 44 -1.96 -1.91 22.62
N GLU A 45 -0.63 -2.05 22.67
CA GLU A 45 0.30 -1.12 22.03
C GLU A 45 0.23 -1.19 20.50
N ARG A 46 -0.02 -2.38 19.94
CA ARG A 46 -0.25 -2.55 18.49
C ARG A 46 -1.51 -1.83 18.02
N TRP A 47 -2.63 -1.96 18.75
CA TRP A 47 -3.87 -1.23 18.42
C TRP A 47 -3.71 0.28 18.57
N LYS A 48 -3.05 0.74 19.65
CA LYS A 48 -2.71 2.15 19.82
C LYS A 48 -1.88 2.68 18.64
N ARG A 49 -0.97 1.87 18.11
CA ARG A 49 -0.19 2.22 16.92
C ARG A 49 -1.07 2.29 15.66
N VAL A 50 -2.01 1.37 15.47
CA VAL A 50 -3.03 1.48 14.40
C VAL A 50 -3.81 2.79 14.51
N PHE A 51 -4.31 3.14 15.70
CA PHE A 51 -5.03 4.40 15.89
C PHE A 51 -4.17 5.64 15.59
N LEU A 52 -2.92 5.66 16.04
CA LEU A 52 -2.01 6.79 15.80
C LEU A 52 -1.58 6.93 14.32
N LEU A 53 -1.36 5.81 13.62
CA LEU A 53 -0.85 5.81 12.26
C LEU A 53 -1.95 5.80 11.20
N ALA A 54 -2.94 4.93 11.32
CA ALA A 54 -4.01 4.79 10.34
C ALA A 54 -5.04 5.92 10.46
N PHE A 55 -5.54 6.20 11.67
CA PHE A 55 -6.54 7.26 11.88
C PHE A 55 -5.89 8.62 12.12
N GLY A 56 -4.85 8.68 12.96
CA GLY A 56 -4.16 9.94 13.28
C GLY A 56 -3.21 10.45 12.18
N GLN A 57 -2.87 9.63 11.18
CA GLN A 57 -1.94 9.95 10.09
C GLN A 57 -0.63 10.64 10.54
N LYS A 58 -0.14 10.34 11.76
CA LYS A 58 0.94 11.10 12.44
C LYS A 58 2.18 11.30 11.57
N LYS A 59 2.65 10.26 10.86
CA LYS A 59 3.84 10.34 9.99
C LYS A 59 3.58 11.10 8.68
N MET A 60 2.34 11.14 8.20
CA MET A 60 2.01 11.87 6.98
C MET A 60 2.15 13.39 7.19
N PHE A 61 1.73 13.89 8.36
CA PHE A 61 1.81 15.30 8.75
C PHE A 61 3.23 15.83 9.00
N GLN A 62 4.27 14.98 8.92
CA GLN A 62 5.65 15.46 8.81
C GLN A 62 5.89 16.37 7.59
N LYS A 63 5.06 16.25 6.54
CA LYS A 63 4.96 17.22 5.45
C LYS A 63 3.54 17.80 5.45
N PRO A 64 3.24 18.88 6.20
CA PRO A 64 1.88 19.31 6.53
C PRO A 64 0.94 19.47 5.34
N LEU A 65 1.40 20.08 4.25
CA LEU A 65 0.58 20.24 3.04
C LEU A 65 0.19 18.89 2.41
N VAL A 66 1.12 17.94 2.33
CA VAL A 66 0.84 16.60 1.82
C VAL A 66 -0.07 15.83 2.78
N GLY A 67 0.17 15.97 4.09
CA GLY A 67 -0.68 15.40 5.14
C GLY A 67 -2.12 15.90 5.08
N PHE A 68 -2.34 17.19 4.89
CA PHE A 68 -3.66 17.78 4.79
C PHE A 68 -4.45 17.24 3.58
N PHE A 69 -3.87 17.30 2.38
CA PHE A 69 -4.56 16.81 1.18
C PHE A 69 -4.76 15.28 1.20
N HIS A 70 -3.81 14.53 1.75
CA HIS A 70 -3.98 13.08 1.92
C HIS A 70 -5.07 12.77 2.96
N PHE A 71 -5.13 13.51 4.06
CA PHE A 71 -6.20 13.38 5.05
C PHE A 71 -7.56 13.70 4.45
N LEU A 72 -7.65 14.70 3.58
CA LEU A 72 -8.88 15.04 2.88
C LEU A 72 -9.37 13.92 1.97
N ILE A 73 -8.47 13.28 1.20
CA ILE A 73 -8.79 12.08 0.42
C ILE A 73 -9.21 10.92 1.32
N TYR A 74 -8.48 10.69 2.42
CA TYR A 74 -8.80 9.62 3.36
C TYR A 74 -10.16 9.81 4.04
N ALA A 75 -10.45 11.01 4.55
CA ALA A 75 -11.73 11.34 5.15
C ALA A 75 -12.85 11.24 4.12
N GLY A 76 -12.61 11.73 2.90
CA GLY A 76 -13.49 11.57 1.75
C GLY A 76 -13.83 10.12 1.49
N PHE A 77 -12.82 9.28 1.30
CA PHE A 77 -12.99 7.86 1.08
C PHE A 77 -13.81 7.22 2.21
N VAL A 78 -13.43 7.40 3.49
CA VAL A 78 -14.12 6.73 4.61
C VAL A 78 -15.57 7.18 4.76
N LEU A 79 -15.86 8.48 4.63
CA LEU A 79 -17.19 9.02 4.91
C LEU A 79 -18.14 8.91 3.71
N ILE A 80 -17.65 9.10 2.46
CA ILE A 80 -18.48 8.95 1.24
C ILE A 80 -18.92 7.49 1.05
N ASN A 81 -18.23 6.51 1.62
CA ASN A 81 -18.70 5.11 1.59
C ASN A 81 -20.10 4.93 2.21
N VAL A 82 -20.53 5.82 3.12
CA VAL A 82 -21.91 5.81 3.65
C VAL A 82 -22.92 6.16 2.55
N GLU A 83 -22.62 7.11 1.67
CA GLU A 83 -23.42 7.46 0.50
C GLU A 83 -23.40 6.33 -0.55
N ILE A 84 -22.25 5.66 -0.73
CA ILE A 84 -22.15 4.50 -1.63
C ILE A 84 -23.09 3.37 -1.19
N VAL A 85 -23.29 3.17 0.12
CA VAL A 85 -24.27 2.19 0.63
C VAL A 85 -25.68 2.55 0.15
N GLU A 86 -26.07 3.82 0.18
CA GLU A 86 -27.36 4.27 -0.37
C GLU A 86 -27.47 3.96 -1.87
N ILE A 87 -26.45 4.34 -2.67
CA ILE A 87 -26.41 4.09 -4.11
C ILE A 87 -26.52 2.59 -4.42
N VAL A 88 -25.84 1.73 -3.66
CA VAL A 88 -25.90 0.28 -3.86
C VAL A 88 -27.29 -0.26 -3.54
N LEU A 89 -27.90 0.19 -2.44
CA LEU A 89 -29.24 -0.22 -2.05
C LEU A 89 -30.30 0.24 -3.06
N ASP A 90 -30.18 1.47 -3.57
CA ASP A 90 -31.02 1.99 -4.65
C ASP A 90 -30.90 1.14 -5.92
N GLY A 91 -29.70 0.67 -6.25
CA GLY A 91 -29.47 -0.24 -7.37
C GLY A 91 -30.13 -1.61 -7.19
N ILE A 92 -30.10 -2.18 -5.98
CA ILE A 92 -30.69 -3.48 -5.67
C ILE A 92 -32.22 -3.40 -5.61
N LEU A 93 -32.74 -2.39 -4.91
CA LEU A 93 -34.16 -2.24 -4.60
C LEU A 93 -34.92 -1.45 -5.67
N GLY A 94 -34.21 -0.83 -6.62
CA GLY A 94 -34.81 0.04 -7.65
C GLY A 94 -35.46 1.29 -7.07
N THR A 95 -34.98 1.74 -5.92
CA THR A 95 -35.41 2.97 -5.25
C THR A 95 -34.55 4.15 -5.69
N HIS A 96 -34.94 5.35 -5.26
CA HIS A 96 -34.16 6.55 -5.43
C HIS A 96 -34.08 7.25 -4.07
N ARG A 97 -32.87 7.39 -3.54
CA ARG A 97 -32.58 8.01 -2.23
C ARG A 97 -33.35 7.38 -1.09
N ILE A 98 -33.19 6.06 -0.95
CA ILE A 98 -33.93 5.27 0.04
C ILE A 98 -33.81 5.80 1.47
N PHE A 99 -32.74 6.50 1.85
CA PHE A 99 -32.60 7.02 3.21
C PHE A 99 -33.30 8.35 3.46
N ALA A 100 -33.72 9.08 2.42
CA ALA A 100 -34.35 10.39 2.57
C ALA A 100 -35.61 10.36 3.46
N PRO A 101 -36.57 9.43 3.30
CA PRO A 101 -37.76 9.37 4.16
C PRO A 101 -37.45 9.02 5.62
N TYR A 102 -36.39 8.23 5.87
CA TYR A 102 -36.04 7.76 7.21
C TYR A 102 -35.21 8.76 8.01
N LEU A 103 -34.35 9.53 7.33
CA LEU A 103 -33.47 10.52 7.96
C LEU A 103 -34.09 11.92 8.04
N GLY A 104 -35.16 12.19 7.28
CA GLY A 104 -35.91 13.44 7.36
C GLY A 104 -35.02 14.66 7.16
N SER A 105 -35.07 15.61 8.11
CA SER A 105 -34.32 16.88 8.04
C SER A 105 -32.79 16.73 8.10
N ILE A 106 -32.27 15.58 8.53
CA ILE A 106 -30.82 15.31 8.58
C ILE A 106 -30.29 14.96 7.18
N TYR A 107 -31.13 14.39 6.31
CA TYR A 107 -30.71 13.92 4.99
C TYR A 107 -30.11 15.04 4.10
N PRO A 108 -30.77 16.21 3.92
CA PRO A 108 -30.20 17.33 3.19
C PRO A 108 -28.81 17.76 3.68
N PHE A 109 -28.61 17.79 5.00
CA PHE A 109 -27.33 18.16 5.60
C PHE A 109 -26.23 17.14 5.29
N LEU A 110 -26.54 15.84 5.36
CA LEU A 110 -25.59 14.79 5.02
C LEU A 110 -25.21 14.82 3.55
N LEU A 111 -26.18 15.05 2.67
CA LEU A 111 -25.92 15.18 1.24
C LEU A 111 -25.01 16.36 0.93
N ASP A 112 -25.31 17.55 1.48
CA ASP A 112 -24.47 18.73 1.29
C ASP A 112 -23.07 18.54 1.89
N PHE A 113 -22.96 17.81 3.01
CA PHE A 113 -21.69 17.42 3.61
C PHE A 113 -20.87 16.52 2.67
N PHE A 114 -21.47 15.49 2.07
CA PHE A 114 -20.79 14.62 1.12
C PHE A 114 -20.38 15.36 -0.17
N GLU A 115 -21.20 16.31 -0.66
CA GLU A 115 -20.82 17.13 -1.80
C GLU A 115 -19.57 18.00 -1.52
N LEU A 116 -19.52 18.64 -0.35
CA LEU A 116 -18.34 19.42 0.06
C LEU A 116 -17.11 18.54 0.23
N LEU A 117 -17.30 17.34 0.76
CA LEU A 117 -16.22 16.38 0.94
C LEU A 117 -15.70 15.87 -0.40
N ALA A 118 -16.59 15.56 -1.36
CA ALA A 118 -16.23 15.22 -2.74
C ALA A 118 -15.45 16.35 -3.42
N LEU A 119 -15.80 17.62 -3.14
CA LEU A 119 -15.05 18.77 -3.65
C LEU A 119 -13.65 18.82 -3.07
N GLY A 120 -13.54 18.55 -1.77
CA GLY A 120 -12.25 18.40 -1.10
C GLY A 120 -11.38 17.32 -1.74
N VAL A 121 -11.94 16.14 -2.00
CA VAL A 121 -11.24 15.04 -2.68
C VAL A 121 -10.79 15.48 -4.08
N PHE A 122 -11.69 16.04 -4.89
CA PHE A 122 -11.39 16.51 -6.24
C PHE A 122 -10.23 17.53 -6.25
N VAL A 123 -10.27 18.52 -5.37
CA VAL A 123 -9.21 19.53 -5.24
C VAL A 123 -7.89 18.88 -4.80
N ALA A 124 -7.93 17.95 -3.84
CA ALA A 124 -6.73 17.22 -3.41
C ALA A 124 -6.10 16.41 -4.55
N CYS A 125 -6.92 15.72 -5.35
CA CYS A 125 -6.47 14.95 -6.51
C CYS A 125 -5.84 15.87 -7.57
N LEU A 126 -6.44 17.02 -7.86
CA LEU A 126 -5.85 18.03 -8.76
C LEU A 126 -4.51 18.56 -8.24
N VAL A 127 -4.41 18.86 -6.93
CA VAL A 127 -3.15 19.31 -6.32
C VAL A 127 -2.08 18.24 -6.42
N PHE A 128 -2.39 16.97 -6.16
CA PHE A 128 -1.44 15.87 -6.31
C PHE A 128 -1.06 15.60 -7.76
N PHE A 129 -1.99 15.76 -8.69
CA PHE A 129 -1.73 15.68 -10.12
C PHE A 129 -0.74 16.78 -10.55
N MET A 130 -1.02 18.04 -10.21
CA MET A 130 -0.15 19.19 -10.49
C MET A 130 1.22 19.04 -9.81
N ARG A 131 1.25 18.57 -8.56
CA ARG A 131 2.49 18.32 -7.82
C ARG A 131 3.39 17.29 -8.49
N ARG A 132 2.82 16.35 -9.23
CA ARG A 132 3.57 15.32 -9.95
C ARG A 132 4.00 15.78 -11.34
N SER A 133 3.11 16.45 -12.07
CA SER A 133 3.32 16.85 -13.47
C SER A 133 4.08 18.18 -13.62
N ILE A 134 3.76 19.18 -12.79
CA ILE A 134 4.29 20.55 -12.92
C ILE A 134 5.45 20.77 -11.94
N ILE A 135 5.24 20.49 -10.65
CA ILE A 135 6.28 20.71 -9.61
C ILE A 135 7.42 19.69 -9.72
N GLN A 136 7.16 18.52 -10.32
CA GLN A 136 8.16 17.49 -10.61
C GLN A 136 9.02 17.09 -9.40
N VAL A 137 8.36 16.68 -8.31
CA VAL A 137 9.03 16.29 -7.06
C VAL A 137 10.12 15.23 -7.33
N PRO A 138 11.41 15.46 -6.97
CA PRO A 138 12.54 14.64 -7.40
C PRO A 138 12.39 13.14 -7.13
N ARG A 139 11.93 12.76 -5.93
CA ARG A 139 11.72 11.34 -5.55
C ARG A 139 10.63 10.62 -6.36
N LEU A 140 9.79 11.35 -7.10
CA LEU A 140 8.70 10.81 -7.92
C LEU A 140 8.98 10.86 -9.42
N GLN A 141 10.20 11.27 -9.81
CA GLN A 141 10.60 11.44 -11.20
C GLN A 141 11.37 10.23 -11.72
N VAL A 142 11.01 9.78 -12.93
CA VAL A 142 11.65 8.63 -13.60
C VAL A 142 13.12 8.92 -13.92
N GLN A 143 13.45 10.18 -14.24
CA GLN A 143 14.82 10.60 -14.55
C GLN A 143 15.78 10.34 -13.38
N ASN A 144 15.28 10.41 -12.14
CA ASN A 144 16.08 10.20 -10.94
C ASN A 144 16.00 8.75 -10.42
N HIS A 145 14.95 8.01 -10.80
CA HIS A 145 14.60 6.74 -10.21
C HIS A 145 14.04 5.77 -11.25
N ARG A 146 14.91 4.89 -11.75
CA ARG A 146 14.60 3.91 -12.81
C ARG A 146 13.42 2.99 -12.49
N GLU A 147 13.21 2.67 -11.21
CA GLU A 147 12.12 1.79 -10.77
C GLU A 147 10.71 2.37 -11.02
N LEU A 148 10.61 3.68 -11.28
CA LEU A 148 9.33 4.33 -11.58
C LEU A 148 8.94 4.24 -13.06
N ALA A 149 9.84 3.79 -13.94
CA ALA A 149 9.58 3.67 -15.36
C ALA A 149 8.44 2.67 -15.63
N GLY A 150 7.45 3.05 -16.44
CA GLY A 150 6.35 2.18 -16.82
C GLY A 150 5.14 2.25 -15.89
N PHE A 151 4.72 1.10 -15.35
CA PHE A 151 3.46 0.95 -14.60
C PHE A 151 3.37 1.87 -13.36
N PRO A 152 4.38 1.97 -12.48
CA PRO A 152 4.31 2.82 -11.27
C PRO A 152 3.97 4.29 -11.54
N LEU A 153 4.49 4.87 -12.63
CA LEU A 153 4.16 6.24 -13.00
C LEU A 153 2.71 6.32 -13.49
N LYS A 154 2.35 5.48 -14.47
CA LYS A 154 1.02 5.45 -15.08
C LYS A 154 -0.06 5.22 -14.03
N ASP A 155 0.14 4.24 -13.16
CA ASP A 155 -0.81 3.85 -12.11
C ASP A 155 -1.26 5.02 -11.25
N ALA A 156 -0.32 5.84 -10.75
CA ALA A 156 -0.71 6.96 -9.91
C ALA A 156 -1.36 8.12 -10.68
N TYR A 157 -1.15 8.26 -12.00
CA TYR A 157 -1.95 9.20 -12.81
C TYR A 157 -3.34 8.65 -13.11
N THR A 158 -3.44 7.35 -13.39
CA THR A 158 -4.71 6.65 -13.61
C THR A 158 -5.62 6.75 -12.39
N ILE A 159 -5.10 6.50 -11.18
CA ILE A 159 -5.85 6.63 -9.93
C ILE A 159 -6.41 8.05 -9.76
N LEU A 160 -5.55 9.07 -9.88
CA LEU A 160 -5.97 10.47 -9.70
C LEU A 160 -7.01 10.88 -10.76
N ALA A 161 -6.87 10.39 -12.00
CA ALA A 161 -7.83 10.65 -13.06
C ALA A 161 -9.17 9.97 -12.79
N ILE A 162 -9.17 8.69 -12.38
CA ILE A 162 -10.39 7.95 -12.03
C ILE A 162 -11.13 8.67 -10.89
N GLU A 163 -10.43 9.04 -9.81
CA GLU A 163 -11.02 9.76 -8.67
C GLU A 163 -11.68 11.07 -9.12
N CYS A 164 -10.97 11.89 -9.91
CA CYS A 164 -11.55 13.13 -10.43
C CYS A 164 -12.79 12.89 -11.32
N ILE A 165 -12.73 11.90 -12.21
CA ILE A 165 -13.82 11.55 -13.12
C ILE A 165 -15.06 11.05 -12.35
N LEU A 166 -14.86 10.26 -11.29
CA LEU A 166 -15.95 9.80 -10.44
C LEU A 166 -16.63 10.96 -9.69
N MET A 167 -15.86 11.91 -9.15
CA MET A 167 -16.46 13.10 -8.50
C MET A 167 -17.28 13.94 -9.50
N LEU A 168 -16.81 14.08 -10.74
CA LEU A 168 -17.57 14.76 -11.79
C LEU A 168 -18.86 14.02 -12.15
N ALA A 169 -18.84 12.68 -12.18
CA ALA A 169 -20.03 11.87 -12.43
C ALA A 169 -21.06 12.02 -11.29
N LEU A 170 -20.60 12.03 -10.02
CA LEU A 170 -21.44 12.28 -8.86
C LEU A 170 -22.15 13.64 -8.95
N TRP A 171 -21.41 14.72 -9.24
CA TRP A 171 -22.03 16.04 -9.36
C TRP A 171 -22.92 16.19 -10.60
N THR A 172 -22.60 15.50 -11.70
CA THR A 172 -23.46 15.49 -12.90
C THR A 172 -24.80 14.82 -12.59
N MET A 173 -24.76 13.70 -11.85
CA MET A 173 -25.95 13.00 -11.36
C MET A 173 -26.76 13.93 -10.44
N ASN A 174 -26.14 14.52 -9.41
CA ASN A 174 -26.80 15.40 -8.45
C ASN A 174 -27.35 16.70 -9.07
N ALA A 175 -26.64 17.29 -10.04
CA ALA A 175 -27.12 18.48 -10.74
C ALA A 175 -28.34 18.17 -11.61
N SER A 176 -28.34 17.03 -12.30
CA SER A 176 -29.48 16.57 -13.10
C SER A 176 -30.68 16.28 -12.20
N ASP A 177 -30.43 15.62 -11.07
CA ASP A 177 -31.40 15.30 -10.03
C ASP A 177 -32.06 16.56 -9.46
N ALA A 178 -31.28 17.58 -9.10
CA ALA A 178 -31.79 18.86 -8.58
C ALA A 178 -32.77 19.55 -9.56
N ILE A 179 -32.49 19.49 -10.86
CA ILE A 179 -33.38 20.06 -11.90
C ILE A 179 -34.65 19.22 -12.03
N LEU A 180 -34.57 17.89 -11.95
CA LEU A 180 -35.73 16.99 -12.00
C LEU A 180 -36.65 17.21 -10.80
N GLN A 181 -36.09 17.40 -9.60
CA GLN A 181 -36.85 17.78 -8.40
C GLN A 181 -37.54 19.13 -8.57
N ALA A 182 -36.84 20.14 -9.08
CA ALA A 182 -37.42 21.47 -9.32
C ALA A 182 -38.57 21.43 -10.35
N ARG A 183 -38.54 20.47 -11.29
CA ARG A 183 -39.59 20.20 -12.27
C ARG A 183 -40.70 19.29 -11.74
N GLN A 184 -40.64 18.85 -10.48
CA GLN A 184 -41.62 17.97 -9.84
C GLN A 184 -41.85 16.67 -10.63
N VAL A 185 -40.77 16.10 -11.16
CA VAL A 185 -40.83 14.80 -11.86
C VAL A 185 -41.09 13.70 -10.84
N GLU A 186 -41.98 12.76 -11.18
CA GLU A 186 -42.33 11.62 -10.33
C GLU A 186 -41.07 10.84 -9.89
N HIS A 187 -41.01 10.45 -8.61
CA HIS A 187 -39.86 9.80 -7.93
C HIS A 187 -38.67 10.69 -7.57
N PHE A 188 -38.66 11.97 -7.96
CA PHE A 188 -37.62 12.93 -7.59
C PHE A 188 -38.17 13.92 -6.56
N GLU A 189 -38.06 13.54 -5.28
CA GLU A 189 -38.49 14.39 -4.16
C GLU A 189 -37.49 15.51 -3.87
N PRO A 190 -37.93 16.70 -3.43
CA PRO A 190 -37.03 17.80 -3.10
C PRO A 190 -36.13 17.45 -1.91
N VAL A 191 -34.85 17.20 -2.16
CA VAL A 191 -33.87 16.80 -1.14
C VAL A 191 -32.54 17.53 -1.35
N GLY A 192 -32.07 18.20 -0.29
CA GLY A 192 -30.75 18.87 -0.32
C GLY A 192 -30.75 20.22 -1.01
N ALA A 193 -29.74 21.05 -0.70
CA ALA A 193 -29.49 22.30 -1.42
C ALA A 193 -28.49 22.10 -2.59
N PHE A 194 -27.81 20.95 -2.65
CA PHE A 194 -26.80 20.61 -3.63
C PHE A 194 -25.71 21.69 -3.69
N VAL A 195 -25.11 21.97 -2.55
CA VAL A 195 -24.17 23.11 -2.35
C VAL A 195 -23.06 23.21 -3.39
N VAL A 196 -22.60 22.09 -3.96
CA VAL A 196 -21.61 22.08 -5.04
C VAL A 196 -22.29 21.91 -6.39
N SER A 197 -23.17 20.91 -6.54
CA SER A 197 -23.76 20.55 -7.85
C SER A 197 -24.65 21.65 -8.42
N LYS A 198 -25.20 22.55 -7.58
CA LYS A 198 -25.96 23.72 -8.03
C LYS A 198 -25.20 24.60 -9.02
N ASN A 199 -23.86 24.62 -8.94
CA ASN A 199 -23.03 25.42 -9.85
C ASN A 199 -22.99 24.84 -11.26
N LEU A 200 -23.36 23.56 -11.43
CA LEU A 200 -23.45 22.89 -12.73
C LEU A 200 -24.87 22.99 -13.33
N ILE A 201 -25.89 23.36 -12.55
CA ILE A 201 -27.28 23.49 -13.02
C ILE A 201 -27.41 24.35 -14.29
N PRO A 202 -26.75 25.52 -14.44
CA PRO A 202 -26.87 26.33 -15.64
C PRO A 202 -26.44 25.62 -16.93
N MET A 203 -25.61 24.57 -16.84
CA MET A 203 -25.17 23.80 -18.00
C MET A 203 -26.24 22.81 -18.49
N PHE A 204 -27.21 22.49 -17.64
CA PHE A 204 -28.22 21.45 -17.89
C PHE A 204 -29.65 21.98 -17.86
N SER A 205 -29.87 23.25 -17.47
CA SER A 205 -31.20 23.85 -17.27
C SER A 205 -32.09 23.81 -18.51
N ASP A 206 -31.48 23.94 -19.69
CA ASP A 206 -32.18 24.01 -20.98
C ASP A 206 -32.47 22.63 -21.59
N LEU A 207 -31.99 21.56 -20.96
CA LEU A 207 -32.22 20.20 -21.42
C LEU A 207 -33.67 19.76 -21.18
N SER A 208 -34.21 18.96 -22.09
CA SER A 208 -35.53 18.37 -21.93
C SER A 208 -35.58 17.40 -20.74
N THR A 209 -36.75 17.18 -20.15
CA THR A 209 -36.90 16.29 -18.99
C THR A 209 -36.47 14.85 -19.30
N SER A 210 -36.74 14.35 -20.51
CA SER A 210 -36.29 13.02 -20.94
C SER A 210 -34.77 12.94 -21.06
N THR A 211 -34.12 14.00 -21.54
CA THR A 211 -32.66 14.09 -21.59
C THR A 211 -32.04 14.11 -20.20
N LEU A 212 -32.64 14.84 -19.24
CA LEU A 212 -32.16 14.89 -17.85
C LEU A 212 -32.30 13.54 -17.15
N LEU A 213 -33.41 12.82 -17.33
CA LEU A 213 -33.59 11.47 -16.81
C LEU A 213 -32.53 10.51 -17.35
N MET A 214 -32.21 10.62 -18.65
CA MET A 214 -31.15 9.82 -19.27
C MET A 214 -29.76 10.21 -18.72
N LEU A 215 -29.49 11.50 -18.56
CA LEU A 215 -28.22 12.02 -18.05
C LEU A 215 -27.98 11.57 -16.61
N GLU A 216 -28.98 11.72 -15.73
CA GLU A 216 -28.95 11.23 -14.34
C GLU A 216 -28.64 9.73 -14.32
N ARG A 217 -29.36 8.93 -15.11
CA ARG A 217 -29.22 7.48 -15.09
C ARG A 217 -27.88 7.02 -15.64
N VAL A 218 -27.38 7.66 -16.70
CA VAL A 218 -26.06 7.38 -17.27
C VAL A 218 -24.96 7.76 -16.29
N ALA A 219 -25.06 8.94 -15.64
CA ALA A 219 -24.09 9.38 -14.65
C ALA A 219 -24.07 8.43 -13.43
N TRP A 220 -25.25 8.02 -12.95
CA TRP A 220 -25.40 7.05 -11.86
C TRP A 220 -24.75 5.70 -12.21
N TRP A 221 -25.06 5.12 -13.38
CA TRP A 221 -24.47 3.85 -13.82
C TRP A 221 -22.97 3.97 -14.04
N PHE A 222 -22.52 5.05 -14.70
CA PHE A 222 -21.09 5.29 -14.91
C PHE A 222 -20.34 5.41 -13.60
N HIS A 223 -20.90 6.11 -12.61
CA HIS A 223 -20.31 6.27 -11.30
C HIS A 223 -20.20 4.92 -10.56
N ILE A 224 -21.28 4.16 -10.43
CA ILE A 224 -21.25 2.90 -9.67
C ILE A 224 -20.43 1.81 -10.36
N LEU A 225 -20.52 1.70 -11.70
CA LEU A 225 -19.64 0.80 -12.47
C LEU A 225 -18.18 1.22 -12.37
N GLY A 226 -17.93 2.53 -12.37
CA GLY A 226 -16.61 3.10 -12.16
C GLY A 226 -16.04 2.79 -10.78
N ILE A 227 -16.85 2.88 -9.71
CA ILE A 227 -16.46 2.48 -8.34
C ILE A 227 -16.15 0.99 -8.28
N LEU A 228 -17.03 0.13 -8.80
CA LEU A 228 -16.82 -1.33 -8.75
C LEU A 228 -15.61 -1.76 -9.60
N GLY A 229 -15.42 -1.14 -10.77
CA GLY A 229 -14.25 -1.34 -11.62
C GLY A 229 -12.97 -0.83 -10.95
N PHE A 230 -13.03 0.32 -10.27
CA PHE A 230 -11.91 0.86 -9.51
C PHE A 230 -11.56 -0.03 -8.32
N ALA A 231 -12.54 -0.60 -7.61
CA ALA A 231 -12.29 -1.55 -6.53
C ALA A 231 -11.52 -2.79 -7.00
N LEU A 232 -11.81 -3.30 -8.20
CA LEU A 232 -11.00 -4.35 -8.83
C LEU A 232 -9.61 -3.85 -9.20
N TYR A 233 -9.50 -2.67 -9.83
CA TYR A 233 -8.23 -2.06 -10.18
C TYR A 233 -7.30 -1.85 -8.97
N VAL A 234 -7.87 -1.45 -7.82
CA VAL A 234 -7.14 -1.24 -6.56
C VAL A 234 -6.29 -2.46 -6.22
N THR A 235 -6.80 -3.68 -6.43
CA THR A 235 -6.10 -4.95 -6.13
C THR A 235 -4.88 -5.27 -7.01
N TYR A 236 -4.61 -4.47 -8.04
CA TYR A 236 -3.43 -4.56 -8.91
C TYR A 236 -2.55 -3.31 -8.85
N SER A 237 -2.97 -2.29 -8.10
CA SER A 237 -2.34 -0.97 -8.07
C SER A 237 -1.62 -0.71 -6.75
N LYS A 238 -0.86 0.40 -6.68
CA LYS A 238 -0.33 0.90 -5.40
C LYS A 238 -1.43 1.34 -4.42
N HIS A 239 -2.65 1.53 -4.90
CA HIS A 239 -3.78 1.91 -4.05
C HIS A 239 -4.19 0.77 -3.11
N LEU A 240 -3.76 -0.48 -3.36
CA LEU A 240 -3.98 -1.64 -2.48
C LEU A 240 -3.58 -1.40 -1.02
N HIS A 241 -2.68 -0.43 -0.77
CA HIS A 241 -2.33 0.02 0.57
C HIS A 241 -3.53 0.39 1.44
N ILE A 242 -4.66 0.85 0.89
CA ILE A 242 -5.84 1.21 1.70
C ILE A 242 -6.38 0.02 2.50
N PHE A 243 -6.15 -1.22 2.03
CA PHE A 243 -6.55 -2.43 2.73
C PHE A 243 -5.44 -2.92 3.67
N PHE A 244 -4.20 -3.00 3.18
CA PHE A 244 -3.10 -3.58 3.94
C PHE A 244 -2.38 -2.62 4.89
N ALA A 245 -2.63 -1.30 4.82
CA ALA A 245 -2.04 -0.34 5.76
C ALA A 245 -2.43 -0.64 7.22
N PHE A 246 -3.67 -1.08 7.48
CA PHE A 246 -4.13 -1.43 8.83
C PHE A 246 -3.38 -2.64 9.42
N PRO A 247 -3.35 -3.83 8.77
CA PRO A 247 -2.57 -4.95 9.28
C PRO A 247 -1.06 -4.65 9.27
N ALA A 248 -0.52 -3.91 8.29
CA ALA A 248 0.89 -3.54 8.28
C ALA A 248 1.26 -2.67 9.49
N ALA A 249 0.41 -1.71 9.86
CA ALA A 249 0.58 -0.89 11.05
C ALA A 249 0.46 -1.72 12.34
N TYR A 250 -0.51 -2.64 12.42
CA TYR A 250 -0.69 -3.52 13.58
C TYR A 250 0.52 -4.40 13.83
N TYR A 251 1.07 -5.01 12.77
CA TYR A 251 2.20 -5.92 12.84
C TYR A 251 3.56 -5.23 12.73
N SER A 252 3.61 -3.90 12.68
CA SER A 252 4.87 -3.14 12.71
C SER A 252 5.68 -3.45 13.97
N SER A 253 7.01 -3.25 13.90
CA SER A 253 7.91 -3.60 14.99
C SER A 253 7.77 -2.64 16.17
N LEU A 254 7.46 -3.15 17.36
CA LEU A 254 7.43 -2.35 18.60
C LEU A 254 8.83 -2.09 19.18
N GLU A 255 9.83 -2.79 18.67
CA GLU A 255 11.22 -2.68 19.08
C GLU A 255 11.88 -1.39 18.58
N SER A 256 12.98 -1.01 19.23
CA SER A 256 13.81 0.10 18.77
C SER A 256 14.32 -0.11 17.35
N SER A 257 14.38 0.97 16.56
CA SER A 257 15.09 1.00 15.28
C SER A 257 16.60 0.77 15.44
N GLY A 258 17.15 0.65 16.64
CA GLY A 258 18.53 0.17 16.84
C GLY A 258 18.66 -1.36 16.81
N LYS A 259 17.55 -2.10 16.96
CA LYS A 259 17.58 -3.55 17.14
C LYS A 259 17.62 -4.28 15.79
N ILE A 260 18.63 -5.12 15.60
CA ILE A 260 18.70 -6.07 14.48
C ILE A 260 18.38 -7.46 15.02
N ALA A 261 17.34 -8.11 14.48
CA ALA A 261 16.98 -9.47 14.87
C ALA A 261 18.11 -10.44 14.52
N HIS A 262 18.60 -11.23 15.48
CA HIS A 262 19.58 -12.29 15.23
C HIS A 262 18.90 -13.53 14.66
N MET A 263 19.69 -14.45 14.10
CA MET A 263 19.19 -15.76 13.66
C MET A 263 19.21 -16.73 14.84
N PRO A 264 18.07 -17.34 15.23
CA PRO A 264 18.02 -18.23 16.40
C PRO A 264 18.97 -19.42 16.32
N SER A 265 19.12 -20.03 15.14
CA SER A 265 20.07 -21.11 14.85
C SER A 265 21.52 -20.72 15.13
N VAL A 266 21.97 -19.60 14.54
CA VAL A 266 23.32 -19.07 14.75
C VAL A 266 23.53 -18.66 16.21
N ALA A 267 22.53 -18.03 16.83
CA ALA A 267 22.63 -17.64 18.23
C ALA A 267 22.70 -18.85 19.18
N HIS A 268 22.02 -19.94 18.86
CA HIS A 268 22.13 -21.19 19.61
C HIS A 268 23.56 -21.76 19.54
N GLU A 269 24.12 -21.86 18.34
CA GLU A 269 25.49 -22.36 18.13
C GLU A 269 26.53 -21.48 18.82
N VAL A 270 26.42 -20.16 18.69
CA VAL A 270 27.33 -19.22 19.36
C VAL A 270 27.26 -19.35 20.88
N LYS A 271 26.06 -19.54 21.45
CA LYS A 271 25.91 -19.74 22.90
C LYS A 271 26.56 -21.04 23.38
N LEU A 272 26.42 -22.13 22.62
CA LEU A 272 27.10 -23.39 22.88
C LEU A 272 28.63 -23.19 22.89
N MET A 273 29.18 -22.53 21.88
CA MET A 273 30.62 -22.24 21.78
C MET A 273 31.14 -21.36 22.92
N LEU A 274 30.31 -20.45 23.45
CA LEU A 274 30.64 -19.59 24.59
C LEU A 274 30.39 -20.25 25.95
N GLY A 275 29.96 -21.52 26.00
CA GLY A 275 29.61 -22.22 27.23
C GLY A 275 28.41 -21.59 27.97
N GLN A 276 27.58 -20.82 27.26
CA GLN A 276 26.38 -20.22 27.83
C GLN A 276 25.25 -21.24 27.90
N PRO A 277 24.38 -21.17 28.93
CA PRO A 277 23.25 -22.07 29.02
C PRO A 277 22.33 -21.88 27.81
N VAL A 278 22.17 -22.94 27.03
CA VAL A 278 21.13 -23.07 26.01
C VAL A 278 20.03 -23.97 26.56
N ASP A 279 18.78 -23.64 26.23
CA ASP A 279 17.66 -24.49 26.57
C ASP A 279 17.77 -25.81 25.78
N ALA A 280 18.00 -26.91 26.49
CA ALA A 280 18.14 -28.24 25.90
C ALA A 280 16.85 -28.74 25.22
N ASN A 281 15.70 -28.15 25.55
CA ASN A 281 14.41 -28.45 24.94
C ASN A 281 14.06 -27.49 23.79
N ALA A 282 14.89 -26.49 23.51
CA ALA A 282 14.67 -25.62 22.36
C ALA A 282 14.90 -26.43 21.07
N THR A 283 13.83 -26.78 20.38
CA THR A 283 13.89 -27.23 18.99
C THR A 283 14.46 -26.09 18.15
N VAL A 284 15.75 -26.13 17.86
CA VAL A 284 16.34 -25.29 16.81
C VAL A 284 15.77 -25.82 15.51
N PRO A 285 15.01 -25.02 14.75
CA PRO A 285 14.54 -25.45 13.44
C PRO A 285 15.77 -25.81 12.61
N GLU A 286 15.81 -27.03 12.08
CA GLU A 286 16.82 -27.43 11.10
C GLU A 286 16.71 -26.44 9.93
N GLN A 287 17.65 -25.51 9.88
CA GLN A 287 17.58 -24.43 8.93
C GLN A 287 18.07 -24.97 7.60
N LEU A 288 17.14 -25.21 6.67
CA LEU A 288 17.49 -25.60 5.30
C LEU A 288 18.33 -24.53 4.56
N ARG A 289 18.34 -23.27 5.05
CA ARG A 289 19.16 -22.18 4.51
C ARG A 289 19.36 -21.02 5.48
N PHE A 290 20.50 -20.34 5.37
CA PHE A 290 20.75 -19.05 6.00
C PHE A 290 20.18 -17.89 5.17
N GLY A 291 19.29 -17.07 5.74
CA GLY A 291 18.70 -15.91 5.07
C GLY A 291 17.60 -16.25 4.04
N ALA A 292 17.51 -15.45 2.98
CA ALA A 292 16.53 -15.58 1.90
C ALA A 292 17.16 -15.46 0.51
N LYS A 293 16.84 -16.40 -0.39
CA LYS A 293 17.12 -16.28 -1.84
C LYS A 293 15.93 -15.71 -2.59
N ASP A 294 14.73 -16.16 -2.22
CA ASP A 294 13.48 -15.77 -2.86
C ASP A 294 12.39 -15.39 -1.85
N VAL A 295 11.24 -14.90 -2.32
CA VAL A 295 10.17 -14.37 -1.45
C VAL A 295 9.55 -15.41 -0.51
N MET A 296 9.61 -16.70 -0.82
CA MET A 296 9.17 -17.77 0.09
C MET A 296 10.08 -17.93 1.31
N ASP A 297 11.34 -17.49 1.20
CA ASP A 297 12.27 -17.55 2.32
C ASP A 297 12.17 -16.35 3.26
N LEU A 298 11.50 -15.28 2.80
CA LEU A 298 11.15 -14.14 3.63
C LEU A 298 10.02 -14.51 4.59
N THR A 299 9.73 -13.64 5.57
CA THR A 299 8.58 -13.84 6.46
C THR A 299 7.29 -13.35 5.80
N TRP A 300 6.13 -13.87 6.23
CA TRP A 300 4.83 -13.36 5.78
C TRP A 300 4.69 -11.83 6.02
N LYS A 301 5.35 -11.29 7.07
CA LYS A 301 5.37 -9.86 7.34
C LYS A 301 6.13 -9.08 6.26
N ASN A 302 7.23 -9.62 5.73
CA ASN A 302 7.92 -9.01 4.61
C ASN A 302 7.06 -8.99 3.35
N ALA A 303 6.32 -10.07 3.10
CA ALA A 303 5.39 -10.14 1.98
C ALA A 303 4.24 -9.13 2.13
N LEU A 304 3.62 -9.06 3.33
CA LEU A 304 2.61 -8.05 3.65
C LEU A 304 3.15 -6.62 3.44
N ASP A 305 4.38 -6.35 3.87
CA ASP A 305 4.98 -5.03 3.70
C ASP A 305 5.17 -4.66 2.22
N ALA A 306 5.56 -5.63 1.39
CA ALA A 306 5.70 -5.43 -0.04
C ALA A 306 4.37 -5.05 -0.71
N TYR A 307 3.29 -5.77 -0.37
CA TYR A 307 1.92 -5.44 -0.83
C TYR A 307 1.38 -4.12 -0.28
N SER A 308 1.83 -3.71 0.89
CA SER A 308 1.40 -2.46 1.53
C SER A 308 2.13 -1.24 0.99
N CYS A 309 3.23 -1.40 0.25
CA CYS A 309 4.06 -0.29 -0.20
C CYS A 309 3.31 0.66 -1.15
N THR A 310 3.28 1.95 -0.81
CA THR A 310 2.65 3.01 -1.62
C THR A 310 3.57 3.60 -2.69
N GLU A 311 4.81 3.10 -2.79
CA GLU A 311 5.83 3.60 -3.72
C GLU A 311 6.15 5.10 -3.56
N CYS A 312 5.85 5.68 -2.39
CA CYS A 312 6.00 7.12 -2.18
C CYS A 312 7.48 7.56 -2.28
N GLY A 313 8.44 6.69 -1.97
CA GLY A 313 9.87 7.00 -2.09
C GLY A 313 10.44 7.88 -0.98
N ARG A 314 9.73 8.07 0.15
CA ARG A 314 10.31 8.72 1.35
C ARG A 314 11.53 7.95 1.88
N CYS A 315 11.48 6.63 1.83
CA CYS A 315 12.60 5.77 2.21
C CYS A 315 13.82 5.92 1.30
N THR A 316 13.60 6.17 0.00
CA THR A 316 14.67 6.46 -0.97
C THR A 316 15.24 7.86 -0.79
N GLU A 317 14.37 8.86 -0.60
CA GLU A 317 14.75 10.26 -0.32
C GLU A 317 15.66 10.38 0.92
N GLN A 318 15.46 9.54 1.93
CA GLN A 318 16.24 9.54 3.18
C GLN A 318 17.40 8.53 3.20
N CYS A 319 17.65 7.80 2.12
CA CYS A 319 18.71 6.80 2.09
C CYS A 319 20.07 7.42 1.75
N PRO A 320 21.09 7.37 2.65
CA PRO A 320 22.41 7.95 2.38
C PRO A 320 23.11 7.33 1.17
N ALA A 321 22.92 6.02 0.95
CA ALA A 321 23.45 5.33 -0.21
C ALA A 321 22.83 5.85 -1.51
N ASN A 322 21.52 6.09 -1.53
CA ASN A 322 20.84 6.63 -2.70
C ASN A 322 21.26 8.08 -2.99
N GLN A 323 21.35 8.92 -1.94
CA GLN A 323 21.76 10.32 -2.05
C GLN A 323 23.18 10.49 -2.61
N THR A 324 24.06 9.49 -2.40
CA THR A 324 25.43 9.48 -2.94
C THR A 324 25.54 8.81 -4.31
N GLY A 325 24.42 8.48 -4.95
CA GLY A 325 24.39 7.89 -6.29
C GLY A 325 24.69 6.39 -6.34
N ARG A 326 24.69 5.68 -5.20
CA ARG A 326 24.80 4.21 -5.19
C ARG A 326 23.51 3.57 -5.69
N ALA A 327 23.61 2.31 -6.13
CA ALA A 327 22.51 1.57 -6.73
C ALA A 327 21.27 1.38 -5.83
N LEU A 328 21.44 1.41 -4.49
CA LEU A 328 20.36 1.11 -3.54
C LEU A 328 19.23 2.16 -3.58
N SER A 329 18.01 1.69 -3.85
CA SER A 329 16.75 2.39 -3.56
C SER A 329 15.90 1.50 -2.64
N PRO A 330 15.71 1.85 -1.36
CA PRO A 330 14.85 1.07 -0.46
C PRO A 330 13.40 0.93 -0.95
N ARG A 331 12.89 1.90 -1.73
CA ARG A 331 11.61 1.76 -2.42
C ARG A 331 11.67 0.63 -3.44
N LYS A 332 12.71 0.57 -4.27
CA LYS A 332 12.86 -0.46 -5.30
C LYS A 332 12.88 -1.86 -4.66
N ILE A 333 13.56 -2.05 -3.53
CA ILE A 333 13.54 -3.32 -2.78
C ILE A 333 12.11 -3.79 -2.48
N MET A 334 11.24 -2.88 -2.02
CA MET A 334 9.83 -3.21 -1.74
C MET A 334 9.05 -3.53 -3.01
N MET A 335 9.26 -2.75 -4.08
CA MET A 335 8.59 -2.93 -5.37
C MET A 335 9.00 -4.26 -6.01
N ASP A 336 10.28 -4.54 -6.09
CA ASP A 336 10.82 -5.80 -6.62
C ASP A 336 10.32 -7.01 -5.85
N THR A 337 10.24 -6.90 -4.51
CA THR A 337 9.67 -7.97 -3.67
C THR A 337 8.20 -8.20 -3.98
N ARG A 338 7.41 -7.13 -4.15
CA ARG A 338 5.99 -7.23 -4.52
C ARG A 338 5.85 -7.83 -5.92
N ASP A 339 6.63 -7.34 -6.88
CA ASP A 339 6.54 -7.79 -8.27
C ASP A 339 6.94 -9.28 -8.38
N ARG A 340 7.91 -9.75 -7.59
CA ARG A 340 8.20 -11.17 -7.44
C ARG A 340 7.04 -11.95 -6.81
N LEU A 341 6.41 -11.43 -5.76
CA LEU A 341 5.21 -12.04 -5.16
C LEU A 341 4.06 -12.14 -6.17
N GLU A 342 3.85 -11.12 -7.01
CA GLU A 342 2.84 -11.14 -8.06
C GLU A 342 3.10 -12.22 -9.12
N GLU A 343 4.36 -12.45 -9.49
CA GLU A 343 4.72 -13.55 -10.38
C GLU A 343 4.49 -14.91 -9.75
N VAL A 344 4.86 -15.09 -8.48
CA VAL A 344 4.57 -16.30 -7.71
C VAL A 344 3.06 -16.55 -7.63
N GLY A 345 2.26 -15.51 -7.39
CA GLY A 345 0.80 -15.58 -7.41
C GLY A 345 0.26 -16.00 -8.78
N LYS A 346 0.84 -15.53 -9.89
CA LYS A 346 0.44 -15.99 -11.24
C LYS A 346 0.70 -17.49 -11.40
N VAL A 347 1.89 -17.98 -11.00
CA VAL A 347 2.21 -19.41 -11.03
C VAL A 347 1.21 -20.22 -10.20
N LEU A 348 0.88 -19.76 -8.98
CA LEU A 348 -0.14 -20.41 -8.15
C LEU A 348 -1.49 -20.51 -8.85
N SER A 349 -1.95 -19.42 -9.48
CA SER A 349 -3.24 -19.42 -10.17
C SER A 349 -3.27 -20.37 -11.39
N GLN A 350 -2.14 -20.52 -12.09
CA GLN A 350 -2.02 -21.43 -13.23
C GLN A 350 -1.91 -22.90 -12.79
N ASN A 351 -1.29 -23.16 -11.65
CA ASN A 351 -1.00 -24.50 -11.13
C ASN A 351 -1.96 -24.95 -10.02
N ARG A 352 -3.21 -24.48 -10.03
CA ARG A 352 -4.27 -24.88 -9.08
C ARG A 352 -3.86 -24.72 -7.60
N GLY A 353 -3.13 -23.64 -7.29
CA GLY A 353 -2.67 -23.33 -5.94
C GLY A 353 -1.38 -24.02 -5.51
N GLN A 354 -0.70 -24.74 -6.40
CA GLN A 354 0.59 -25.35 -6.11
C GLN A 354 1.73 -24.50 -6.65
N TRP A 355 2.74 -24.25 -5.82
CA TRP A 355 3.96 -23.60 -6.25
C TRP A 355 4.80 -24.55 -7.10
N SER A 356 5.38 -24.04 -8.18
CA SER A 356 6.33 -24.73 -9.04
C SER A 356 7.46 -23.76 -9.37
N GLU A 357 8.70 -24.25 -9.38
CA GLU A 357 9.85 -23.40 -9.68
C GLU A 357 9.75 -22.85 -11.11
N ASP A 358 9.95 -21.54 -11.24
CA ASP A 358 9.88 -20.79 -12.51
C ASP A 358 11.26 -20.31 -12.98
N GLY A 359 12.33 -20.78 -12.34
CA GLY A 359 13.71 -20.45 -12.67
C GLY A 359 14.15 -19.04 -12.24
N LYS A 360 13.32 -18.29 -11.52
CA LYS A 360 13.63 -16.94 -11.04
C LYS A 360 13.82 -16.90 -9.52
N SER A 361 14.54 -15.90 -9.03
CA SER A 361 14.62 -15.59 -7.61
C SER A 361 14.71 -14.09 -7.32
N LEU A 362 14.19 -13.68 -6.16
CA LEU A 362 14.27 -12.29 -5.69
C LEU A 362 15.70 -11.74 -5.71
N LEU A 363 16.66 -12.50 -5.17
CA LEU A 363 18.09 -12.19 -5.31
C LEU A 363 18.59 -12.61 -6.69
N GLY A 364 19.28 -11.70 -7.38
CA GLY A 364 19.85 -11.95 -8.70
C GLY A 364 18.98 -11.36 -9.81
N ASP A 365 17.74 -11.83 -9.97
CA ASP A 365 16.88 -11.43 -11.09
C ASP A 365 16.20 -10.07 -10.86
N TYR A 366 15.83 -9.75 -9.62
CA TYR A 366 15.13 -8.50 -9.27
C TYR A 366 16.02 -7.55 -8.47
N ILE A 367 16.63 -8.07 -7.40
CA ILE A 367 17.50 -7.32 -6.50
C ILE A 367 18.93 -7.79 -6.70
N SER A 368 19.80 -6.85 -7.05
CA SER A 368 21.22 -7.10 -7.30
C SER A 368 22.05 -7.15 -6.02
N ALA A 369 23.18 -7.88 -6.09
CA ALA A 369 24.21 -7.88 -5.07
C ALA A 369 24.72 -6.46 -4.72
N GLU A 370 24.84 -5.59 -5.72
CA GLU A 370 25.33 -4.22 -5.53
C GLU A 370 24.35 -3.37 -4.69
N GLU A 371 23.05 -3.48 -4.97
CA GLU A 371 22.00 -2.80 -4.18
C GLU A 371 22.07 -3.21 -2.71
N LEU A 372 22.25 -4.51 -2.44
CA LEU A 372 22.34 -5.03 -1.08
C LEU A 372 23.59 -4.56 -0.34
N ARG A 373 24.75 -4.59 -1.00
CA ARG A 373 26.05 -4.19 -0.42
C ARG A 373 26.13 -2.69 -0.12
N ALA A 374 25.39 -1.86 -0.87
CA ALA A 374 25.34 -0.43 -0.63
C ALA A 374 24.58 -0.06 0.67
N CYS A 375 23.82 -0.98 1.26
CA CYS A 375 23.09 -0.71 2.51
C CYS A 375 24.04 -0.65 3.71
N THR A 376 24.06 0.50 4.40
CA THR A 376 24.82 0.71 5.64
C THR A 376 24.05 0.32 6.91
N THR A 377 22.86 -0.28 6.77
CA THR A 377 22.00 -0.70 7.89
C THR A 377 21.59 0.41 8.88
N CYS A 378 21.61 1.67 8.44
CA CYS A 378 21.31 2.86 9.27
C CYS A 378 19.84 3.10 9.64
N GLN A 379 18.90 2.24 9.21
CA GLN A 379 17.45 2.33 9.51
C GLN A 379 16.68 3.58 9.02
N ALA A 380 17.32 4.55 8.38
CA ALA A 380 16.65 5.77 7.88
C ALA A 380 15.42 5.48 7.00
N CYS A 381 15.46 4.40 6.21
CA CYS A 381 14.34 3.97 5.37
C CYS A 381 13.11 3.51 6.17
N VAL A 382 13.31 2.86 7.32
CA VAL A 382 12.26 2.36 8.22
C VAL A 382 11.63 3.53 8.97
N GLU A 383 12.47 4.44 9.48
CA GLU A 383 12.01 5.61 10.21
C GLU A 383 11.17 6.56 9.32
N ALA A 384 11.64 6.81 8.10
CA ALA A 384 10.99 7.70 7.14
C ALA A 384 9.68 7.13 6.56
N CYS A 385 9.46 5.81 6.68
CA CYS A 385 8.28 5.15 6.12
C CYS A 385 7.00 5.56 6.87
N PRO A 386 6.00 6.16 6.19
CA PRO A 386 4.78 6.61 6.85
C PRO A 386 3.89 5.45 7.37
N MET A 387 4.08 4.25 6.81
CA MET A 387 3.35 3.03 7.19
C MET A 387 4.21 2.04 7.99
N GLU A 388 5.42 2.45 8.40
CA GLU A 388 6.33 1.63 9.21
C GLU A 388 6.72 0.27 8.60
N LEU A 389 6.74 0.22 7.27
CA LEU A 389 7.29 -0.92 6.52
C LEU A 389 8.82 -0.99 6.68
N SER A 390 9.38 -2.20 6.63
CA SER A 390 10.84 -2.39 6.75
C SER A 390 11.48 -3.00 5.49
N PRO A 391 11.94 -2.15 4.55
CA PRO A 391 12.82 -2.60 3.46
C PRO A 391 14.11 -3.23 4.00
N LEU A 392 14.58 -2.76 5.16
CA LEU A 392 15.81 -3.25 5.80
C LEU A 392 15.73 -4.73 6.16
N ASN A 393 14.58 -5.22 6.63
CA ASN A 393 14.43 -6.64 6.98
C ASN A 393 14.61 -7.54 5.75
N ILE A 394 14.09 -7.13 4.60
CA ILE A 394 14.28 -7.83 3.32
C ILE A 394 15.76 -7.80 2.92
N ILE A 395 16.39 -6.62 2.94
CA ILE A 395 17.82 -6.45 2.63
C ILE A 395 18.69 -7.36 3.51
N LEU A 396 18.44 -7.41 4.82
CA LEU A 396 19.19 -8.24 5.74
C LEU A 396 19.01 -9.74 5.47
N ALA A 397 17.79 -10.18 5.16
CA ALA A 397 17.52 -11.57 4.81
C ALA A 397 18.27 -11.98 3.53
N LEU A 398 18.23 -11.14 2.50
CA LEU A 398 18.95 -11.38 1.24
C LEU A 398 20.48 -11.35 1.41
N ARG A 399 21.00 -10.38 2.17
CA ARG A 399 22.44 -10.29 2.48
C ARG A 399 22.96 -11.51 3.24
N ARG A 400 22.17 -12.05 4.17
CA ARG A 400 22.51 -13.27 4.91
C ARG A 400 22.71 -14.45 3.97
N TYR A 401 21.79 -14.63 3.01
CA TYR A 401 21.90 -15.68 2.00
C TYR A 401 23.12 -15.45 1.10
N GLN A 402 23.28 -14.24 0.57
CA GLN A 402 24.42 -13.88 -0.27
C GLN A 402 25.77 -14.19 0.40
N ILE A 403 25.93 -13.85 1.68
CA ILE A 403 27.20 -14.00 2.38
C ILE A 403 27.39 -15.44 2.88
N MET A 404 26.39 -16.02 3.54
CA MET A 404 26.57 -17.29 4.27
C MET A 404 26.28 -18.54 3.43
N GLU A 405 25.47 -18.43 2.38
CA GLU A 405 25.16 -19.56 1.48
C GLU A 405 25.92 -19.48 0.17
N GLN A 406 26.05 -18.29 -0.42
CA GLN A 406 26.76 -18.12 -1.70
C GLN A 406 28.25 -17.79 -1.53
N SER A 407 28.71 -17.52 -0.31
CA SER A 407 30.07 -17.02 -0.04
C SER A 407 30.45 -15.78 -0.87
N ASP A 408 29.45 -15.00 -1.29
CA ASP A 408 29.61 -13.85 -2.18
C ASP A 408 29.81 -12.55 -1.37
N ALA A 409 30.84 -12.57 -0.53
CA ALA A 409 31.29 -11.40 0.22
C ALA A 409 32.47 -10.71 -0.52
N PRO A 410 32.50 -9.37 -0.56
CA PRO A 410 33.67 -8.63 -1.06
C PRO A 410 34.96 -9.07 -0.35
N ALA A 411 36.07 -9.14 -1.07
CA ALA A 411 37.36 -9.58 -0.51
C ALA A 411 37.75 -8.80 0.76
N ALA A 412 37.49 -7.48 0.79
CA ALA A 412 37.73 -6.65 1.97
C ALA A 412 36.92 -7.08 3.20
N TRP A 413 35.68 -7.57 3.02
CA TRP A 413 34.87 -8.09 4.12
C TRP A 413 35.40 -9.45 4.59
N ASN A 414 35.83 -10.32 3.67
CA ASN A 414 36.46 -11.59 4.05
C ASN A 414 37.74 -11.38 4.85
N SER A 415 38.59 -10.42 4.44
CA SER A 415 39.77 -10.03 5.22
C SER A 415 39.39 -9.48 6.59
N MET A 416 38.33 -8.67 6.68
CA MET A 416 37.82 -8.16 7.95
C MET A 416 37.31 -9.31 8.85
N PHE A 417 36.54 -10.26 8.31
CA PHE A 417 36.06 -11.42 9.08
C PHE A 417 37.20 -12.25 9.64
N ALA A 418 38.21 -12.57 8.83
CA ALA A 418 39.41 -13.30 9.26
C ALA A 418 40.19 -12.52 10.33
N ASN A 419 40.30 -11.19 10.21
CA ASN A 419 40.94 -10.35 11.22
C ASN A 419 40.14 -10.33 12.54
N ILE A 420 38.80 -10.26 12.48
CA ILE A 420 37.97 -10.30 13.69
C ILE A 420 38.13 -11.64 14.40
N GLU A 421 38.13 -12.75 13.66
CA GLU A 421 38.30 -14.08 14.21
C GLU A 421 39.67 -14.28 14.87
N THR A 422 40.75 -13.85 14.20
CA THR A 422 42.12 -14.13 14.65
C THR A 422 42.74 -13.05 15.54
N ASN A 423 42.38 -11.77 15.32
CA ASN A 423 42.96 -10.61 16.00
C ASN A 423 41.97 -9.89 16.93
N GLN A 424 40.69 -10.28 16.94
CA GLN A 424 39.63 -9.61 17.72
C GLN A 424 39.51 -8.12 17.38
N ALA A 425 39.85 -7.74 16.14
CA ALA A 425 39.75 -6.38 15.61
C ALA A 425 39.47 -6.42 14.09
N PRO A 426 38.77 -5.42 13.53
CA PRO A 426 38.42 -5.39 12.10
C PRO A 426 39.63 -5.25 11.16
N TRP A 427 40.74 -4.71 11.67
CA TRP A 427 42.00 -4.58 10.95
C TRP A 427 43.14 -5.31 11.69
N LYS A 428 44.23 -5.54 10.97
CA LYS A 428 45.43 -6.15 11.53
C LYS A 428 46.21 -5.12 12.34
N PHE A 429 46.07 -5.20 13.66
CA PHE A 429 46.84 -4.44 14.66
C PHE A 429 47.79 -5.39 15.41
N ASN A 430 48.82 -4.83 16.05
CA ASN A 430 49.49 -5.56 17.13
C ASN A 430 48.48 -5.85 18.25
N PRO A 431 48.58 -7.00 18.96
CA PRO A 431 47.63 -7.34 20.04
C PRO A 431 47.49 -6.26 21.13
N SER A 432 48.58 -5.53 21.44
CA SER A 432 48.57 -4.40 22.38
C SER A 432 47.76 -3.19 21.87
N ASP A 433 47.67 -3.04 20.55
CA ASP A 433 47.06 -1.91 19.85
C ASP A 433 45.66 -2.22 19.31
N ARG A 434 45.17 -3.45 19.51
CA ARG A 434 43.93 -3.96 18.90
C ARG A 434 42.66 -3.18 19.24
N LEU A 435 42.69 -2.32 20.26
CA LEU A 435 41.57 -1.44 20.64
C LEU A 435 41.72 0.01 20.13
N ASN A 436 42.81 0.34 19.44
CA ASN A 436 43.03 1.70 18.94
C ASN A 436 41.95 2.12 17.92
N TRP A 437 41.35 1.17 17.19
CA TRP A 437 40.24 1.46 16.28
C TRP A 437 38.95 1.92 16.98
N ALA A 438 38.77 1.56 18.27
CA ALA A 438 37.58 1.91 19.05
C ALA A 438 37.73 3.24 19.80
N LYS A 439 38.92 3.87 19.75
CA LYS A 439 39.15 5.20 20.31
C LYS A 439 38.65 6.23 19.28
N SER A 440 37.39 6.62 19.40
CA SER A 440 36.77 7.72 18.63
C SER A 440 36.83 9.03 19.38
#